data_AF-A0A966GI94-F1
#
_entry.id   AF-A0A966GI94-F1
#
_cell.length_a   1.000
_cell.length_b   1.000
_cell.length_c   1.000
_cell.angle_alpha   90.00
_cell.angle_beta   90.00
_cell.angle_gamma   90.00
#
_symmetry.space_group_name_H-M   'P 1'
#
loop_
_entity.id
_entity.type
_entity.pdbx_description
1 polymer ?
#
loop_
_entity_poly.entity_id
_entity_poly.type
_entity_poly.pdbx_seq_one_letter_code
_entity_poly.pdbx_strand_id
1 'polypeptide(L)' 'MADFTRKPGESFEGFLRKFKRGLKNSKRLEKARSKQHVEPTKNRQAQKKKALIGLDLKKKNEYLRRIGKLPESTMRR' A
#
# COMPACT_ATOMS: atom_id res chain seq x y z
N MET A 1 20.63 4.91 2.12
CA MET A 1 20.67 5.95 1.07
C MET A 1 21.97 5.69 0.32
N ALA A 2 22.09 4.91 -0.75
CA ALA A 2 21.16 4.47 -1.78
C ALA A 2 21.27 2.95 -1.99
N ASP A 3 20.16 2.22 -1.81
CA ASP A 3 20.13 0.75 -2.00
C ASP A 3 20.15 0.36 -3.50
N PHE A 4 20.22 1.35 -4.39
CA PHE A 4 20.15 1.18 -5.84
C PHE A 4 21.35 1.84 -6.48
N THR A 5 22.32 1.03 -6.88
CA THR A 5 23.37 1.42 -7.81
C THR A 5 22.97 0.99 -9.23
N ARG A 6 23.45 1.72 -10.25
CA ARG A 6 23.23 1.35 -11.64
C ARG A 6 24.07 0.10 -11.94
N LYS A 7 23.44 -0.93 -12.51
CA LYS A 7 24.20 -2.10 -12.97
C LYS A 7 24.97 -1.77 -14.25
N PRO A 8 26.20 -2.28 -14.44
CA PRO A 8 26.92 -2.11 -15.70
C PRO A 8 26.09 -2.70 -16.85
N GLY A 9 25.96 -1.96 -17.95
CA GLY A 9 25.11 -2.33 -19.10
C GLY A 9 23.61 -2.01 -18.96
N GLU A 10 23.13 -1.51 -17.82
CA GLU A 10 21.74 -1.10 -17.65
C GLU A 10 21.49 0.30 -18.25
N SER A 11 20.38 0.48 -18.98
CA SER A 11 19.95 1.82 -19.41
C SER A 11 19.55 2.67 -18.20
N PHE A 12 19.76 3.99 -18.29
CA PHE A 12 19.40 4.88 -17.19
C PHE A 12 17.91 4.80 -16.83
N GLU A 13 17.04 4.66 -17.83
CA GLU A 13 15.61 4.50 -17.61
C GLU A 13 15.25 3.20 -16.89
N GLY A 14 15.94 2.09 -17.20
CA GLY A 14 15.76 0.82 -16.51
C GLY A 14 16.08 0.93 -15.02
N PHE A 15 17.18 1.62 -14.71
CA PHE A 15 17.57 1.95 -13.34
C PHE A 15 16.52 2.81 -12.63
N LEU A 16 16.06 3.91 -13.26
CA LEU A 16 15.03 4.78 -12.69
C LEU A 16 13.73 4.02 -12.40
N ARG A 17 13.34 3.08 -13.27
CA ARG A 17 12.14 2.27 -13.10
C ARG A 17 12.25 1.37 -11.87
N LYS A 18 13.40 0.72 -11.67
CA LYS A 18 13.69 -0.08 -10.46
C LYS A 18 13.72 0.77 -9.20
N PHE A 19 14.37 1.93 -9.26
CA PHE A 19 14.41 2.88 -8.14
C PHE A 19 12.99 3.31 -7.73
N LYS A 20 12.16 3.75 -8.68
CA LYS A 20 10.75 4.12 -8.42
C LYS A 20 9.94 2.97 -7.82
N ARG A 21 10.11 1.75 -8.34
CA ARG A 21 9.45 0.55 -7.81
C ARG A 21 9.91 0.22 -6.38
N GLY A 22 11.21 0.29 -6.12
CA GLY A 22 11.80 0.09 -4.79
C GLY A 22 11.28 1.12 -3.79
N LEU A 23 11.21 2.38 -4.19
CA LEU A 23 10.68 3.46 -3.35
C LEU A 23 9.21 3.23 -2.99
N LYS A 24 8.37 2.85 -3.98
CA LYS A 24 6.95 2.51 -3.77
C LYS A 24 6.80 1.31 -2.81
N ASN A 25 7.55 0.24 -3.03
CA ASN A 25 7.47 -0.97 -2.20
C ASN A 25 7.93 -0.73 -0.75
N SER A 26 8.96 0.11 -0.57
CA SER A 26 9.49 0.42 0.76
C SER A 26 8.55 1.24 1.63
N LYS A 27 7.53 1.89 1.04
CA LYS A 27 6.61 2.83 1.69
C LYS A 27 7.30 3.93 2.53
N ARG A 28 8.60 4.18 2.29
CA ARG A 28 9.40 5.14 3.07
C ARG A 28 8.84 6.55 2.96
N LEU A 29 8.42 6.96 1.76
CA LEU A 29 7.78 8.27 1.54
C LEU A 29 6.44 8.40 2.27
N GLU A 30 5.59 7.37 2.21
CA GLU A 30 4.30 7.39 2.92
C GLU A 30 4.51 7.49 4.42
N LYS A 31 5.47 6.74 4.97
CA LYS A 31 5.83 6.78 6.40
C LYS A 31 6.43 8.13 6.80
N ALA A 32 7.23 8.76 5.94
CA ALA A 32 7.77 10.08 6.20
C ALA A 32 6.65 11.13 6.24
N ARG A 33 5.75 11.12 5.25
CA ARG A 33 4.57 11.99 5.20
C ARG A 33 3.64 11.79 6.39
N SER A 34 3.39 10.54 6.80
CA SER A 34 2.53 10.25 7.95
C SER A 34 3.15 10.68 9.29
N LYS A 35 4.47 10.84 9.36
CA LYS A 35 5.18 11.30 10.56
C LYS A 35 5.44 12.80 10.58
N GLN A 36 5.14 13.49 9.48
CA GLN A 36 5.35 14.94 9.36
C GLN A 36 4.50 15.72 10.39
N HIS A 37 3.36 15.16 10.79
CA HIS A 37 2.45 15.75 11.76
C HIS A 37 2.13 14.75 12.89
N VAL A 38 1.82 15.27 14.07
CA VAL A 38 1.36 14.46 15.21
C VAL A 38 -0.10 14.09 14.98
N GLU A 39 -0.34 12.80 14.76
CA GLU A 39 -1.70 12.25 14.63
C GLU A 39 -2.28 11.94 16.02
N PRO A 40 -3.47 12.46 16.37
CA PRO A 40 -4.10 12.15 17.65
C PRO A 40 -4.55 10.69 17.71
N THR A 41 -4.54 10.12 18.92
CA THR A 41 -5.05 8.76 19.14
C THR A 41 -6.55 8.69 18.81
N LYS A 42 -6.97 7.65 18.10
CA LYS A 42 -8.38 7.50 17.69
C LYS A 42 -9.27 7.26 18.89
N ASN A 43 -10.32 8.07 19.03
CA ASN A 43 -11.36 7.86 20.03
C ASN A 43 -12.23 6.61 19.70
N ARG A 44 -12.99 6.11 20.69
CA ARG A 44 -13.82 4.90 20.57
C ARG A 44 -14.80 4.96 19.40
N GLN A 45 -15.40 6.12 19.15
CA GLN A 45 -16.36 6.31 18.05
C GLN A 45 -15.67 6.21 16.67
N ALA A 46 -14.52 6.85 16.49
CA ALA A 46 -13.73 6.78 15.27
C ALA A 46 -13.23 5.35 15.00
N GLN A 47 -12.84 4.61 16.05
CA GLN A 47 -12.49 3.20 15.94
C GLN A 47 -13.68 2.35 15.49
N LYS A 48 -14.86 2.53 16.11
CA LYS A 48 -16.11 1.84 15.73
C LYS A 48 -16.49 2.14 14.28
N LYS A 49 -16.46 3.41 13.86
CA LYS A 49 -16.75 3.82 12.48
C LYS A 49 -15.82 3.14 11.47
N LYS A 50 -14.51 3.14 11.76
CA LYS A 50 -13.52 2.44 10.91
C LYS A 50 -13.82 0.94 10.80
N ALA A 51 -14.18 0.29 11.91
CA ALA A 51 -14.49 -1.14 11.92
C ALA A 51 -15.73 -1.46 11.08
N LEU A 52 -16.80 -0.67 11.20
CA LEU A 52 -18.03 -0.84 10.41
C LEU A 52 -17.78 -0.66 8.90
N ILE A 53 -17.00 0.35 8.51
CA ILE A 53 -16.60 0.57 7.11
C ILE A 53 -15.80 -0.64 6.59
N GLY A 54 -14.86 -1.15 7.38
CA GLY A 54 -14.08 -2.34 7.02
C GLY A 54 -14.94 -3.59 6.79
N LEU A 55 -15.99 -3.76 7.61
CA LEU A 55 -16.92 -4.87 7.49
C LEU A 55 -17.77 -4.75 6.22
N ASP A 56 -18.26 -3.56 5.90
CA ASP A 56 -19.00 -3.30 4.66
C ASP A 56 -18.15 -3.56 3.40
N LEU A 57 -16.91 -3.04 3.38
CA LEU A 57 -15.98 -3.30 2.28
C LEU A 57 -15.66 -4.79 2.13
N LYS A 58 -15.52 -5.52 3.24
CA LYS A 58 -15.31 -6.98 3.21
C LYS A 58 -16.49 -7.69 2.54
N LYS A 59 -17.74 -7.34 2.91
CA LYS A 59 -18.95 -7.90 2.31
C LYS A 59 -19.03 -7.61 0.80
N LYS A 60 -18.77 -6.36 0.40
CA LYS A 60 -18.73 -5.96 -1.01
C LYS A 60 -17.68 -6.74 -1.79
N ASN A 61 -16.47 -6.85 -1.26
CA ASN A 61 -15.39 -7.60 -1.90
C ASN A 61 -15.72 -9.09 -2.01
N GLU A 62 -16.36 -9.68 -1.00
CA GLU A 62 -16.81 -11.07 -1.06
C GLU A 62 -17.85 -11.28 -2.16
N TYR A 63 -18.84 -10.39 -2.27
CA TYR A 63 -19.80 -10.41 -3.37
C TYR A 63 -19.10 -10.31 -4.74
N LEU A 64 -18.15 -9.38 -4.90
CA LEU A 64 -17.40 -9.20 -6.14
C LEU A 64 -16.56 -10.44 -6.51
N ARG A 65 -16.03 -11.17 -5.53
CA ARG A 65 -15.34 -12.46 -5.76
C ARG A 65 -16.31 -13.52 -6.27
N ARG A 66 -17.49 -13.65 -5.65
CA ARG A 66 -18.51 -14.64 -6.04
C ARG A 66 -18.94 -14.48 -7.50
N ILE A 67 -19.05 -13.25 -7.99
CA ILE A 67 -19.43 -12.96 -9.39
C ILE A 67 -18.23 -12.91 -10.35
N GLY A 68 -17.02 -13.27 -9.90
CA GLY A 68 -15.81 -13.32 -10.72
C GLY A 68 -15.24 -11.96 -11.12
N LYS A 69 -15.78 -10.83 -10.60
CA LYS A 69 -15.29 -9.47 -10.92
C LYS A 69 -14.07 -9.06 -10.11
N LEU A 70 -13.78 -9.78 -9.02
CA LEU A 70 -12.54 -9.62 -8.25
C LEU A 70 -11.79 -10.96 -8.27
N PRO A 71 -10.58 -11.04 -8.87
CA PRO A 71 -9.84 -12.28 -8.90
C PRO A 71 -9.52 -12.75 -7.48
N GLU A 72 -9.58 -14.06 -7.23
CA GLU A 72 -9.20 -14.68 -5.94
C GLU A 72 -7.69 -14.56 -5.64
N SER A 73 -6.91 -14.04 -6.59
CA SER A 73 -5.45 -14.00 -6.56
C SER A 73 -4.86 -13.24 -5.36
N THR A 74 -4.25 -14.05 -4.49
CA THR A 74 -3.00 -13.83 -3.72
C THR A 74 -2.89 -12.58 -2.85
N MET A 75 -3.80 -12.43 -1.89
CA MET A 75 -3.44 -11.73 -0.66
C MET A 75 -2.50 -12.64 0.16
N ARG A 76 -1.18 -12.58 -0.09
CA ARG A 76 -0.21 -13.02 0.92
C ARG A 76 -0.45 -12.13 2.14
N ARG A 77 -0.91 -12.74 3.24
CA ARG A 77 -1.03 -12.10 4.54
C ARG A 77 0.32 -11.50 4.96
#